data_AF-A0A3P3QYZ6-F1
#
_entry.id   AF-A0A3P3QYZ6-F1
#
_cell.length_a   1.000
_cell.length_b   1.000
_cell.length_c   1.000
_cell.angle_alpha   90.00
_cell.angle_beta   90.00
_cell.angle_gamma   90.00
#
_symmetry.space_group_name_H-M   'P 1'
#
loop_
_entity.id
_entity.type
_entity.pdbx_description
1 polymer ?
#
loop_
_entity_poly.entity_id
_entity_poly.type
_entity_poly.pdbx_seq_one_letter_code
_entity_poly.pdbx_strand_id
1 'polypeptide(L)'
;MSEKENYNVAEDISTCKESVYLENKSVNKYPWLISILYILVLYVWIGFVISGMNYFNLNKWLFLGFNIAFFVAFMTLLTVQISRVLPEIRNGNIDYCINGFLFFKYTVLPSTLYFIFLALIIFVGGISVSLVVFFIPVMFLMAPFILMVAFILSPIMLAISFIAALPGFVLAVGTVIISRKQKEMKLGSCVLHILLQFVPVVDLIDALYISLHYWNRAKKLAIITAVSAGILIVASIILYIIS
;
A
#
# COMPACT_ATOMS: atom_id res chain seq x y z
N MET A 1 -19.68 -65.94 6.58
CA MET A 1 -18.74 -65.13 5.79
C MET A 1 -19.50 -63.90 5.29
N SER A 2 -19.65 -62.88 6.13
CA SER A 2 -20.43 -61.68 5.85
C SER A 2 -19.46 -60.50 5.79
N GLU A 3 -19.16 -60.05 4.59
CA GLU A 3 -18.23 -58.94 4.31
C GLU A 3 -18.97 -57.93 3.43
N LYS A 4 -19.82 -57.09 4.05
CA LYS A 4 -20.46 -55.95 3.40
C LYS A 4 -20.87 -54.91 4.43
N GLU A 5 -19.93 -54.13 4.97
CA GLU A 5 -20.31 -52.92 5.74
C GLU A 5 -19.14 -51.95 5.97
N ASN A 6 -18.35 -51.60 4.94
CA ASN A 6 -17.23 -50.68 5.14
C ASN A 6 -17.05 -49.59 4.07
N TYR A 7 -18.07 -49.33 3.26
CA TYR A 7 -18.00 -48.33 2.19
C TYR A 7 -18.57 -46.97 2.59
N ASN A 8 -19.45 -46.92 3.60
CA ASN A 8 -20.14 -45.67 3.98
C ASN A 8 -19.45 -44.91 5.13
N VAL A 9 -18.61 -45.57 5.92
CA VAL A 9 -17.97 -44.96 7.10
C VAL A 9 -16.79 -44.06 6.71
N ALA A 10 -16.06 -44.40 5.65
CA ALA A 10 -14.90 -43.61 5.21
C ALA A 10 -15.29 -42.27 4.54
N GLU A 11 -16.42 -42.23 3.83
CA GLU A 11 -16.91 -41.04 3.11
C GLU A 11 -17.58 -40.04 4.08
N ASP A 12 -18.35 -40.53 5.07
CA ASP A 12 -18.92 -39.68 6.13
C ASP A 12 -17.84 -39.11 7.07
N ILE A 13 -16.75 -39.85 7.32
CA ILE A 13 -15.62 -39.32 8.11
C ILE A 13 -14.85 -38.27 7.30
N SER A 14 -14.74 -38.37 5.97
CA SER A 14 -14.04 -37.36 5.17
C SER A 14 -14.83 -36.07 5.05
N THR A 15 -16.14 -36.14 4.82
CA THR A 15 -17.04 -34.96 4.77
C THR A 15 -17.24 -34.34 6.15
N CYS A 16 -17.27 -35.13 7.23
CA CYS A 16 -17.33 -34.63 8.59
C CYS A 16 -16.00 -34.01 9.04
N LYS A 17 -14.85 -34.55 8.61
CA LYS A 17 -13.53 -33.95 8.85
C LYS A 17 -13.31 -32.70 8.01
N GLU A 18 -13.86 -32.61 6.80
CA GLU A 18 -13.80 -31.43 5.95
C GLU A 18 -14.73 -30.30 6.45
N SER A 19 -15.94 -30.64 6.91
CA SER A 19 -16.85 -29.68 7.56
C SER A 19 -16.32 -29.21 8.92
N VAL A 20 -15.74 -30.08 9.75
CA VAL A 20 -15.09 -29.69 11.01
C VAL A 20 -13.76 -28.95 10.78
N TYR A 21 -13.03 -29.19 9.67
CA TYR A 21 -11.86 -28.39 9.29
C TYR A 21 -12.24 -27.02 8.72
N LEU A 22 -13.42 -26.91 8.08
CA LEU A 22 -14.01 -25.64 7.64
C LEU A 22 -14.64 -24.85 8.80
N GLU A 23 -15.18 -25.53 9.80
CA GLU A 23 -15.81 -24.92 10.99
C GLU A 23 -14.77 -24.56 12.07
N ASN A 24 -13.64 -25.29 12.12
CA ASN A 24 -12.46 -24.93 12.93
C ASN A 24 -11.46 -24.07 12.16
N LYS A 25 -11.77 -23.68 10.91
CA LYS A 25 -11.16 -22.52 10.26
C LYS A 25 -11.74 -21.31 10.95
N SER A 26 -11.22 -21.06 12.15
CA SER A 26 -11.34 -19.79 12.85
C SER A 26 -11.37 -18.70 11.79
N VAL A 27 -12.44 -17.90 11.79
CA VAL A 27 -12.53 -16.70 10.97
C VAL A 27 -11.25 -15.93 11.28
N ASN A 28 -10.22 -16.11 10.47
CA ASN A 28 -8.87 -15.73 10.80
C ASN A 28 -8.89 -14.22 10.69
N LYS A 29 -9.13 -13.58 11.83
CA LYS A 29 -9.16 -12.14 11.97
C LYS A 29 -7.91 -11.62 11.29
N TYR A 30 -8.12 -10.64 10.41
CA TYR A 30 -7.01 -9.91 9.79
C TYR A 30 -5.98 -9.59 10.89
N PRO A 31 -4.68 -9.92 10.71
CA PRO A 31 -3.67 -9.75 11.75
C PRO A 31 -3.33 -8.27 11.87
N TRP A 32 -4.27 -7.51 12.44
CA TRP A 32 -4.21 -6.07 12.65
C TRP A 32 -2.88 -5.67 13.29
N LEU A 33 -2.38 -6.45 14.25
CA LEU A 33 -1.13 -6.17 14.94
C LEU A 33 0.08 -6.03 14.02
N ILE A 34 0.23 -6.89 13.01
CA ILE A 34 1.41 -6.87 12.14
C ILE A 34 1.34 -5.68 11.18
N SER A 35 0.15 -5.40 10.66
CA SER A 35 -0.06 -4.27 9.77
C SER A 35 0.08 -2.93 10.51
N ILE A 36 -0.41 -2.83 11.75
CA ILE A 36 -0.17 -1.68 12.63
C ILE A 36 1.33 -1.53 12.90
N LEU A 37 2.03 -2.62 13.23
CA LEU A 37 3.47 -2.58 13.53
C LEU A 37 4.28 -2.15 12.30
N TYR A 38 3.92 -2.63 11.11
CA TYR A 38 4.51 -2.18 9.85
C TYR A 38 4.36 -0.67 9.65
N ILE A 39 3.15 -0.14 9.85
CA ILE A 39 2.86 1.29 9.73
C ILE A 39 3.67 2.08 10.78
N LEU A 40 3.68 1.62 12.03
CA LEU A 40 4.41 2.28 13.10
C LEU A 40 5.90 2.37 12.76
N VAL A 41 6.51 1.26 12.32
CA VAL A 41 7.92 1.24 11.89
C VAL A 41 8.16 2.20 10.73
N LEU A 42 7.26 2.24 9.74
CA LEU A 42 7.35 3.15 8.60
C LEU A 42 7.32 4.62 9.06
N TYR A 43 6.34 5.02 9.86
CA TYR A 43 6.19 6.41 10.30
C TYR A 43 7.28 6.84 11.29
N VAL A 44 7.67 5.97 12.22
CA VAL A 44 8.80 6.22 13.13
C VAL A 44 10.08 6.40 12.33
N TRP A 45 10.30 5.59 11.30
CA TRP A 45 11.48 5.72 10.47
C TRP A 45 11.49 7.02 9.66
N ILE A 46 10.37 7.42 9.05
CA ILE A 46 10.25 8.73 8.38
C ILE A 46 10.55 9.87 9.37
N GLY A 47 9.93 9.84 10.55
CA GLY A 47 10.15 10.84 11.60
C GLY A 47 11.61 10.88 12.08
N PHE A 48 12.24 9.71 12.18
CA PHE A 48 13.65 9.58 12.52
C PHE A 48 14.57 10.14 11.42
N VAL A 49 14.27 9.95 10.14
CA VAL A 49 15.06 10.53 9.04
C VAL A 49 14.97 12.05 9.04
N ILE A 50 13.77 12.61 9.22
CA ILE A 50 13.55 14.07 9.22
C ILE A 50 14.16 14.72 10.46
N SER A 51 13.97 14.13 11.63
CA SER A 51 14.36 14.73 12.92
C SER A 51 15.76 14.32 13.39
N GLY A 52 16.28 13.20 12.92
CA GLY A 52 17.48 12.53 13.43
C GLY A 52 18.73 13.37 13.35
N MET A 53 18.89 14.17 12.29
CA MET A 53 20.05 15.07 12.14
C MET A 53 19.94 16.34 12.98
N ASN A 54 18.74 16.90 13.16
CA ASN A 54 18.57 18.17 13.87
C ASN A 54 18.40 18.02 15.39
N TYR A 55 17.69 16.98 15.85
CA TYR A 55 17.32 16.85 17.27
C TYR A 55 18.28 15.99 18.08
N PHE A 56 18.81 14.92 17.50
CA PHE A 56 19.51 13.90 18.28
C PHE A 56 21.03 14.07 18.31
N ASN A 57 21.57 15.06 17.60
CA ASN A 57 23.01 15.35 17.50
C ASN A 57 23.86 14.06 17.37
N LEU A 58 23.33 13.08 16.64
CA LEU A 58 23.88 11.72 16.60
C LEU A 58 25.15 11.71 15.78
N ASN A 59 26.11 10.94 16.25
CA ASN A 59 27.28 10.64 15.46
C ASN A 59 26.86 10.01 14.13
N LYS A 60 27.47 10.42 13.00
CA LYS A 60 27.06 9.99 11.65
C LYS A 60 26.97 8.46 11.51
N TRP A 61 27.87 7.75 12.18
CA TRP A 61 27.91 6.29 12.23
C TRP A 61 26.71 5.66 12.95
N LEU A 62 26.25 6.27 14.06
CA LEU A 62 25.06 5.81 14.78
C LEU A 62 23.80 6.08 13.96
N PHE A 63 23.69 7.26 13.35
CA PHE A 63 22.58 7.58 12.45
C PHE A 63 22.49 6.57 11.29
N LEU A 64 23.63 6.22 10.67
CA LEU A 64 23.69 5.19 9.64
C LEU A 64 23.25 3.82 10.17
N GLY A 65 23.75 3.41 11.34
CA GLY A 65 23.40 2.14 11.97
C GLY A 65 21.90 1.99 12.25
N PHE A 66 21.26 3.02 12.80
CA PHE A 66 19.81 3.01 13.02
C PHE A 66 19.02 2.92 11.70
N ASN A 67 19.42 3.64 10.66
CA ASN A 67 18.77 3.56 9.35
C ASN A 67 18.85 2.14 8.75
N ILE A 68 20.00 1.48 8.86
CA ILE A 68 20.15 0.08 8.42
C ILE A 68 19.23 -0.84 9.22
N ALA A 69 19.17 -0.68 10.55
CA ALA A 69 18.30 -1.48 11.41
C ALA A 69 16.81 -1.30 11.05
N PHE A 70 16.35 -0.06 10.87
CA PHE A 70 14.99 0.23 10.44
C PHE A 70 14.69 -0.34 9.05
N PHE A 71 15.65 -0.27 8.11
CA PHE A 71 15.48 -0.86 6.79
C PHE A 71 15.30 -2.38 6.85
N VAL A 72 16.12 -3.09 7.63
CA VAL A 72 15.99 -4.54 7.82
C VAL A 72 14.64 -4.89 8.49
N ALA A 73 14.24 -4.15 9.52
CA ALA A 73 12.93 -4.33 10.16
C ALA A 73 11.77 -4.10 9.17
N PHE A 74 11.88 -3.08 8.33
CA PHE A 74 10.89 -2.78 7.30
C PHE A 74 10.79 -3.89 6.25
N MET A 75 11.91 -4.36 5.71
CA MET A 75 11.94 -5.41 4.68
C MET A 75 11.44 -6.77 5.21
N THR A 76 11.75 -7.10 6.46
CA THR A 76 11.24 -8.32 7.11
C THR A 76 9.72 -8.24 7.29
N LEU A 77 9.19 -7.11 7.77
CA LEU A 77 7.75 -6.90 7.90
C LEU A 77 7.03 -6.91 6.55
N LEU A 78 7.60 -6.29 5.51
CA LEU A 78 7.08 -6.37 4.14
C LEU A 78 6.94 -7.83 3.70
N THR A 79 8.01 -8.61 3.85
CA THR A 79 8.05 -10.02 3.43
C THR A 79 7.01 -10.86 4.18
N VAL A 80 6.90 -10.66 5.50
CA VAL A 80 5.90 -11.35 6.34
C VAL A 80 4.49 -11.00 5.91
N GLN A 81 4.20 -9.74 5.57
CA GLN A 81 2.87 -9.33 5.14
C GLN A 81 2.50 -9.95 3.79
N ILE A 82 3.38 -9.86 2.79
CA ILE A 82 3.14 -10.47 1.48
C ILE A 82 2.94 -11.98 1.61
N SER A 83 3.78 -12.65 2.41
CA SER A 83 3.70 -14.11 2.62
C SER A 83 2.40 -14.55 3.28
N ARG A 84 1.78 -13.70 4.11
CA ARG A 84 0.48 -13.99 4.77
C ARG A 84 -0.71 -13.68 3.87
N VAL A 85 -0.60 -12.65 3.03
CA VAL A 85 -1.67 -12.24 2.12
C VAL A 85 -1.86 -13.25 0.98
N LEU A 86 -0.78 -13.78 0.42
CA LEU A 86 -0.80 -14.72 -0.69
C LEU A 86 -1.68 -15.98 -0.47
N PRO A 87 -1.53 -16.74 0.63
CA PRO A 87 -2.37 -17.92 0.87
C PRO A 87 -3.83 -17.52 1.07
N GLU A 88 -4.12 -16.34 1.61
CA GLU A 88 -5.48 -15.89 1.86
C GLU A 88 -6.21 -15.45 0.58
N ILE A 89 -5.48 -14.85 -0.36
CA ILE A 89 -5.97 -14.63 -1.73
C ILE A 89 -6.28 -15.97 -2.41
N ARG A 90 -5.40 -16.96 -2.25
CA ARG A 90 -5.61 -18.31 -2.80
C ARG A 90 -6.83 -19.01 -2.19
N ASN A 91 -7.07 -18.79 -0.90
CA ASN A 91 -8.21 -19.33 -0.17
C ASN A 91 -9.54 -18.60 -0.48
N GLY A 92 -9.50 -17.48 -1.20
CA GLY A 92 -10.70 -16.73 -1.61
C GLY A 92 -11.38 -15.95 -0.47
N ASN A 93 -10.69 -15.66 0.63
CA ASN A 93 -11.27 -14.89 1.73
C ASN A 93 -11.28 -13.39 1.41
N ILE A 94 -12.40 -12.94 0.87
CA ILE A 94 -12.60 -11.56 0.47
C ILE A 94 -12.66 -10.58 1.65
N ASP A 95 -13.20 -10.97 2.80
CA ASP A 95 -13.33 -10.08 3.95
C ASP A 95 -11.95 -9.72 4.52
N TYR A 96 -11.02 -10.67 4.54
CA TYR A 96 -9.62 -10.40 4.87
C TYR A 96 -9.00 -9.42 3.87
N CYS A 97 -9.20 -9.68 2.58
CA CYS A 97 -8.57 -8.93 1.50
C CYS A 97 -9.08 -7.48 1.46
N ILE A 98 -10.40 -7.26 1.55
CA ILE A 98 -11.02 -5.92 1.58
C ILE A 98 -10.60 -5.15 2.83
N ASN A 99 -10.65 -5.75 4.02
CA ASN A 99 -10.30 -5.04 5.25
C ASN A 99 -8.82 -4.64 5.29
N GLY A 100 -7.94 -5.55 4.89
CA GLY A 100 -6.51 -5.27 4.84
C GLY A 100 -6.17 -4.24 3.78
N PHE A 101 -6.74 -4.40 2.60
CA PHE A 101 -6.58 -3.47 1.49
C PHE A 101 -6.96 -2.04 1.91
N LEU A 102 -8.14 -1.85 2.50
CA LEU A 102 -8.62 -0.54 2.96
C LEU A 102 -7.68 0.02 4.04
N PHE A 103 -7.32 -0.78 5.03
CA PHE A 103 -6.45 -0.36 6.12
C PHE A 103 -5.08 0.15 5.64
N PHE A 104 -4.44 -0.62 4.75
CA PHE A 104 -3.18 -0.23 4.13
C PHE A 104 -3.29 1.06 3.37
N LYS A 105 -4.38 1.22 2.62
CA LYS A 105 -4.54 2.36 1.75
C LYS A 105 -4.73 3.65 2.51
N TYR A 106 -5.62 3.72 3.50
CA TYR A 106 -5.79 4.96 4.26
C TYR A 106 -4.54 5.35 5.04
N THR A 107 -3.81 4.37 5.56
CA THR A 107 -2.70 4.66 6.48
C THR A 107 -1.38 4.90 5.76
N VAL A 108 -1.15 4.25 4.62
CA VAL A 108 0.09 4.40 3.83
C VAL A 108 -0.06 5.47 2.74
N LEU A 109 -1.27 5.88 2.36
CA LEU A 109 -1.50 6.93 1.35
C LEU A 109 -0.86 8.29 1.68
N PRO A 110 -0.88 8.80 2.93
CA PRO A 110 -0.21 10.06 3.25
C PRO A 110 1.30 9.98 3.05
N SER A 111 1.93 8.86 3.42
CA SER A 111 3.38 8.69 3.26
C SER A 111 3.77 8.47 1.80
N THR A 112 2.99 7.72 1.02
CA THR A 112 3.26 7.51 -0.42
C THR A 112 3.09 8.80 -1.20
N LEU A 113 2.03 9.58 -0.94
CA LEU A 113 1.86 10.90 -1.54
C LEU A 113 3.01 11.83 -1.19
N TYR A 114 3.45 11.85 0.08
CA TYR A 114 4.60 12.66 0.50
C TYR A 114 5.85 12.36 -0.33
N PHE A 115 6.21 11.07 -0.52
CA PHE A 115 7.37 10.69 -1.33
C PHE A 115 7.18 10.99 -2.82
N ILE A 116 5.98 10.83 -3.36
CA ILE A 116 5.67 11.18 -4.77
C ILE A 116 5.81 12.69 -4.99
N PHE A 117 5.23 13.51 -4.11
CA PHE A 117 5.36 14.97 -4.19
C PHE A 117 6.82 15.41 -4.02
N LEU A 118 7.56 14.80 -3.08
CA LEU A 118 8.98 15.08 -2.90
C LEU A 118 9.79 14.73 -4.16
N ALA A 119 9.53 13.58 -4.77
CA ALA A 119 10.17 13.17 -6.02
C ALA A 119 9.86 14.14 -7.17
N LEU A 120 8.62 14.62 -7.29
CA LEU A 120 8.20 15.62 -8.28
C LEU A 120 8.88 16.97 -8.04
N ILE A 121 8.93 17.44 -6.79
CA ILE A 121 9.60 18.71 -6.44
C ILE A 121 11.09 18.61 -6.77
N ILE A 122 11.76 17.51 -6.43
CA ILE A 122 13.18 17.30 -6.75
C ILE A 122 13.40 17.24 -8.27
N PHE A 123 12.51 16.57 -9.00
CA PHE A 123 12.64 16.44 -10.45
C PHE A 123 12.41 17.77 -11.17
N VAL A 124 11.26 18.41 -10.93
CA VAL A 124 10.89 19.68 -11.56
C VAL A 124 11.80 20.80 -11.09
N GLY A 125 12.09 20.86 -9.79
CA GLY A 125 13.03 21.81 -9.20
C GLY A 125 14.46 21.61 -9.69
N GLY A 126 14.89 20.36 -9.81
CA GLY A 126 16.20 20.02 -10.37
C GLY A 126 16.34 20.45 -11.83
N ILE A 127 15.32 20.21 -12.66
CA ILE A 127 15.28 20.67 -14.06
C ILE A 127 15.30 22.20 -14.11
N SER A 128 14.42 22.86 -13.36
CA SER A 128 14.29 24.33 -13.41
C SER A 128 15.56 25.03 -12.95
N VAL A 129 16.17 24.59 -11.84
CA VAL A 129 17.45 25.12 -11.35
C VAL A 129 18.56 24.86 -12.35
N SER A 130 18.64 23.66 -12.94
CA SER A 130 19.64 23.35 -13.95
C SER A 130 19.52 24.26 -15.18
N LEU A 131 18.29 24.59 -15.57
CA LEU A 131 17.98 25.47 -16.69
C LEU A 131 18.41 26.91 -16.40
N VAL A 132 18.14 27.43 -15.20
CA VAL A 132 18.62 28.77 -14.77
C VAL A 132 20.14 28.82 -14.73
N VAL A 133 20.78 27.81 -14.13
CA VAL A 133 22.23 27.72 -13.98
C VAL A 133 22.94 27.61 -15.33
N PHE A 134 22.30 26.99 -16.32
CA PHE A 134 22.82 26.89 -17.70
C PHE A 134 23.02 28.28 -18.35
N PHE A 135 22.17 29.26 -18.04
CA PHE A 135 22.29 30.62 -18.58
C PHE A 135 23.30 31.51 -17.83
N ILE A 136 23.87 31.03 -16.71
CA ILE A 136 24.85 31.77 -15.91
C ILE A 136 26.28 31.28 -16.26
N PRO A 137 27.12 32.08 -16.94
CA PRO A 137 28.41 31.64 -17.48
C PRO A 137 29.36 31.05 -16.43
N VAL A 138 29.33 31.57 -15.21
CA VAL A 138 30.20 31.13 -14.10
C VAL A 138 29.75 29.79 -13.51
N MET A 139 28.45 29.47 -13.61
CA MET A 139 27.87 28.27 -12.97
C MET A 139 27.48 27.18 -13.97
N PHE A 140 27.62 27.42 -15.28
CA PHE A 140 27.27 26.48 -16.36
C PHE A 140 27.78 25.05 -16.14
N LEU A 141 29.02 24.90 -15.65
CA LEU A 141 29.64 23.61 -15.40
C LEU A 141 28.90 22.76 -14.33
N MET A 142 28.14 23.40 -13.44
CA MET A 142 27.38 22.76 -12.37
C MET A 142 26.00 22.27 -12.82
N ALA A 143 25.44 22.83 -13.90
CA ALA A 143 24.14 22.43 -14.43
C ALA A 143 24.00 20.91 -14.67
N PRO A 144 24.95 20.20 -15.32
CA PRO A 144 24.83 18.75 -15.53
C PRO A 144 24.87 17.94 -14.23
N PHE A 145 25.58 18.42 -13.19
CA PHE A 145 25.63 17.73 -11.89
C PHE A 145 24.30 17.85 -11.14
N ILE A 146 23.68 19.04 -11.13
CA ILE A 146 22.37 19.25 -10.51
C ILE A 146 21.32 18.38 -11.20
N LEU A 147 21.36 18.34 -12.54
CA LEU A 147 20.47 17.52 -13.34
C LEU A 147 20.68 16.02 -13.05
N MET A 148 21.93 15.56 -12.99
CA MET A 148 22.25 14.18 -12.63
C MET A 148 21.68 13.80 -11.26
N VAL A 149 21.81 14.66 -10.24
CA VAL A 149 21.23 14.42 -8.90
C VAL A 149 19.72 14.32 -8.98
N ALA A 150 19.06 15.22 -9.72
CA ALA A 150 17.61 15.21 -9.87
C ALA A 150 17.09 13.92 -10.54
N PHE A 151 17.78 13.45 -11.59
CA PHE A 151 17.44 12.23 -12.32
C PHE A 151 17.73 10.95 -11.54
N ILE A 152 18.70 10.94 -10.62
CA ILE A 152 18.99 9.76 -9.79
C ILE A 152 18.09 9.73 -8.56
N LEU A 153 17.94 10.87 -7.87
CA LEU A 153 17.25 10.92 -6.59
C LEU A 153 15.72 10.79 -6.74
N SER A 154 15.15 11.33 -7.82
CA SER A 154 13.70 11.26 -8.05
C SER A 154 13.19 9.82 -8.23
N PRO A 155 13.77 8.97 -9.11
CA PRO A 155 13.39 7.57 -9.22
C PRO A 155 13.59 6.77 -7.93
N ILE A 156 14.61 7.08 -7.12
CA ILE A 156 14.84 6.40 -5.84
C ILE A 156 13.70 6.71 -4.86
N MET A 157 13.32 7.99 -4.72
CA MET A 157 12.19 8.38 -3.86
C MET A 157 10.87 7.75 -4.35
N LEU A 158 10.67 7.72 -5.67
CA LEU A 158 9.53 7.06 -6.28
C LEU A 158 9.52 5.54 -5.98
N ALA A 159 10.67 4.87 -6.12
CA ALA A 159 10.79 3.44 -5.81
C ALA A 159 10.47 3.13 -4.34
N ILE A 160 10.94 3.96 -3.40
CA ILE A 160 10.61 3.83 -1.97
C ILE A 160 9.11 3.94 -1.75
N SER A 161 8.43 4.88 -2.44
CA SER A 161 6.97 5.03 -2.35
C SER A 161 6.23 3.78 -2.83
N PHE A 162 6.66 3.17 -3.94
CA PHE A 162 6.05 1.95 -4.47
C PHE A 162 6.28 0.75 -3.55
N ILE A 163 7.50 0.60 -3.01
CA ILE A 163 7.84 -0.48 -2.07
C ILE A 163 6.99 -0.36 -0.79
N ALA A 164 6.78 0.86 -0.29
CA ALA A 164 5.91 1.11 0.85
C ALA A 164 4.43 0.80 0.55
N ALA A 165 3.95 1.11 -0.65
CA ALA A 165 2.58 0.83 -1.07
C ALA A 165 2.32 -0.65 -1.43
N LEU A 166 3.38 -1.43 -1.61
CA LEU A 166 3.34 -2.78 -2.18
C LEU A 166 2.40 -3.77 -1.44
N PRO A 167 2.35 -3.82 -0.09
CA PRO A 167 1.41 -4.70 0.62
C PRO A 167 -0.05 -4.35 0.31
N GLY A 168 -0.34 -3.05 0.22
CA GLY A 168 -1.66 -2.55 -0.16
C GLY A 168 -2.03 -2.92 -1.58
N PHE A 169 -1.10 -2.79 -2.52
CA PHE A 169 -1.30 -3.16 -3.92
C PHE A 169 -1.58 -4.67 -4.10
N VAL A 170 -0.82 -5.55 -3.43
CA VAL A 170 -1.05 -7.01 -3.49
C VAL A 170 -2.44 -7.38 -2.97
N LEU A 171 -2.87 -6.77 -1.87
CA LEU A 171 -4.22 -6.96 -1.32
C LEU A 171 -5.30 -6.47 -2.29
N ALA A 172 -5.06 -5.36 -2.97
CA ALA A 172 -5.99 -4.78 -3.92
C ALA A 172 -6.18 -5.67 -5.15
N VAL A 173 -5.09 -6.10 -5.78
CA VAL A 173 -5.13 -7.06 -6.89
C VAL A 173 -5.82 -8.36 -6.45
N GLY A 174 -5.55 -8.82 -5.22
CA GLY A 174 -6.25 -9.95 -4.61
C GLY A 174 -7.77 -9.78 -4.58
N THR A 175 -8.26 -8.61 -4.15
CA THR A 175 -9.71 -8.31 -4.14
C THR A 175 -10.33 -8.32 -5.54
N VAL A 176 -9.61 -7.78 -6.54
CA VAL A 176 -10.08 -7.77 -7.95
C VAL A 176 -10.16 -9.19 -8.51
N ILE A 177 -9.13 -10.01 -8.29
CA ILE A 177 -9.09 -11.41 -8.77
C ILE A 177 -10.21 -12.24 -8.12
N ILE A 178 -10.43 -12.11 -6.82
CA ILE A 178 -11.50 -12.84 -6.12
C ILE A 178 -12.87 -12.35 -6.60
N SER A 179 -13.06 -11.03 -6.75
CA SER A 179 -14.30 -10.46 -7.28
C SER A 179 -14.59 -10.96 -8.69
N ARG A 180 -13.57 -11.09 -9.55
CA ARG A 180 -13.73 -11.71 -10.87
C ARG A 180 -14.23 -13.15 -10.79
N LYS A 181 -13.64 -13.96 -9.91
CA LYS A 181 -13.99 -15.38 -9.77
C LYS A 181 -15.41 -15.58 -9.20
N GLN A 182 -15.86 -14.72 -8.29
CA GLN A 182 -17.10 -14.93 -7.53
C GLN A 182 -18.28 -14.08 -8.01
N LYS A 183 -18.06 -12.99 -8.77
CA LYS A 183 -19.09 -12.04 -9.23
C LYS A 183 -19.12 -11.89 -10.76
N GLU A 184 -18.47 -12.79 -11.49
CA GLU A 184 -18.42 -12.82 -12.97
C GLU A 184 -18.03 -11.48 -13.64
N MET A 185 -17.06 -10.75 -13.08
CA MET A 185 -16.57 -9.52 -13.73
C MET A 185 -15.93 -9.83 -15.10
N LYS A 186 -16.26 -9.01 -16.11
CA LYS A 186 -15.61 -9.04 -17.42
C LYS A 186 -14.10 -8.76 -17.31
N LEU A 187 -13.31 -9.47 -18.13
CA LEU A 187 -11.86 -9.34 -18.21
C LEU A 187 -11.38 -7.90 -18.45
N GLY A 188 -12.06 -7.14 -19.32
CA GLY A 188 -11.70 -5.74 -19.60
C GLY A 188 -11.84 -4.83 -18.38
N SER A 189 -12.88 -5.02 -17.57
CA SER A 189 -13.07 -4.26 -16.32
C SER A 189 -12.00 -4.61 -15.29
N CYS A 190 -11.61 -5.88 -15.21
CA CYS A 190 -10.54 -6.34 -14.33
C CYS A 190 -9.19 -5.66 -14.65
N VAL A 191 -8.83 -5.54 -15.92
CA VAL A 191 -7.59 -4.87 -16.33
C VAL A 191 -7.63 -3.38 -16.01
N LEU A 192 -8.77 -2.73 -16.24
CA LEU A 192 -8.95 -1.32 -15.87
C LEU A 192 -8.79 -1.09 -14.37
N HIS A 193 -9.41 -1.91 -13.52
CA HIS A 193 -9.28 -1.79 -12.07
C HIS A 193 -7.81 -1.95 -11.61
N ILE A 194 -7.08 -2.91 -12.17
CA ILE A 194 -5.65 -3.10 -11.89
C ILE A 194 -4.82 -1.89 -12.39
N LEU A 195 -5.18 -1.30 -13.52
CA LEU A 195 -4.48 -0.13 -14.06
C LEU A 195 -4.76 1.14 -13.25
N LEU A 196 -6.01 1.36 -12.83
CA LEU A 196 -6.39 2.42 -11.90
C LEU A 196 -5.66 2.26 -10.55
N GLN A 197 -5.28 1.03 -10.20
CA GLN A 197 -4.56 0.72 -8.96
C GLN A 197 -3.17 1.36 -8.84
N PHE A 198 -2.58 1.81 -9.94
CA PHE A 198 -1.28 2.48 -9.93
C PHE A 198 -1.35 3.96 -9.53
N VAL A 199 -2.52 4.59 -9.64
CA VAL A 199 -2.69 6.02 -9.38
C VAL A 199 -3.24 6.21 -7.96
N PRO A 200 -2.46 6.64 -6.95
CA PRO A 200 -2.82 6.50 -5.53
C PRO A 200 -4.22 7.04 -5.15
N VAL A 201 -4.65 8.14 -5.77
CA VAL A 201 -5.94 8.78 -5.52
C VAL A 201 -7.09 8.06 -6.23
N VAL A 202 -6.93 7.78 -7.52
CA VAL A 202 -7.94 7.10 -8.35
C VAL A 202 -8.14 5.67 -7.86
N ASP A 203 -7.03 5.03 -7.50
CA ASP A 203 -6.95 3.74 -6.86
C ASP A 203 -7.90 3.67 -5.65
N LEU A 204 -7.89 4.68 -4.76
CA LEU A 204 -8.75 4.72 -3.57
C LEU A 204 -10.24 4.67 -3.94
N ILE A 205 -10.64 5.49 -4.91
CA ILE A 205 -12.03 5.60 -5.36
C ILE A 205 -12.47 4.29 -6.02
N ASP A 206 -11.63 3.74 -6.90
CA ASP A 206 -11.94 2.54 -7.68
C ASP A 206 -12.14 1.31 -6.79
N ALA A 207 -11.24 1.10 -5.86
CA ALA A 207 -11.32 -0.05 -4.97
C ALA A 207 -12.44 0.08 -3.92
N LEU A 208 -12.79 1.31 -3.55
CA LEU A 208 -13.92 1.60 -2.70
C LEU A 208 -15.25 1.39 -3.45
N TYR A 209 -15.29 1.73 -4.75
CA TYR A 209 -16.36 1.37 -5.66
C TYR A 209 -16.53 -0.16 -5.76
N ILE A 210 -15.45 -0.92 -5.96
CA ILE A 210 -15.53 -2.40 -6.01
C ILE A 210 -16.09 -2.97 -4.70
N SER A 211 -15.57 -2.49 -3.56
CA SER A 211 -15.98 -2.97 -2.24
C SER A 211 -17.44 -2.65 -1.91
N LEU A 212 -17.94 -1.50 -2.39
CA LEU A 212 -19.31 -1.06 -2.18
C LEU A 212 -20.29 -1.71 -3.16
N HIS A 213 -19.98 -1.68 -4.46
CA HIS A 213 -20.87 -2.15 -5.53
C HIS A 213 -20.98 -3.67 -5.56
N TYR A 214 -19.84 -4.38 -5.52
CA TYR A 214 -19.84 -5.84 -5.65
C TYR A 214 -20.03 -6.55 -4.32
N TRP A 215 -19.54 -5.98 -3.22
CA TRP A 215 -19.51 -6.64 -1.91
C TRP A 215 -20.44 -6.01 -0.88
N ASN A 216 -21.02 -4.83 -1.13
CA ASN A 216 -21.87 -4.09 -0.17
C ASN A 216 -21.17 -3.88 1.20
N ARG A 217 -19.83 -3.93 1.21
CA ARG A 217 -18.95 -3.73 2.36
C ARG A 217 -18.30 -2.35 2.26
N ALA A 218 -17.60 -1.92 3.30
CA ALA A 218 -16.91 -0.63 3.37
C ALA A 218 -17.79 0.65 3.36
N LYS A 219 -19.12 0.57 3.57
CA LYS A 219 -20.02 1.74 3.64
C LYS A 219 -19.55 2.85 4.59
N LYS A 220 -19.09 2.48 5.80
CA LYS A 220 -18.59 3.46 6.78
C LYS A 220 -17.36 4.21 6.26
N LEU A 221 -16.45 3.50 5.58
CA LEU A 221 -15.22 4.07 5.01
C LEU A 221 -15.49 4.91 3.76
N ALA A 222 -16.49 4.52 2.95
CA ALA A 222 -16.99 5.30 1.83
C ALA A 222 -17.46 6.69 2.28
N ILE A 223 -18.26 6.73 3.35
CA ILE A 223 -18.74 7.97 3.94
C ILE A 223 -17.57 8.79 4.47
N ILE A 224 -16.63 8.18 5.19
CA ILE A 224 -15.43 8.88 5.70
C ILE A 224 -14.62 9.49 4.55
N THR A 225 -14.47 8.79 3.42
CA THR A 225 -13.73 9.30 2.25
C THR A 225 -14.46 10.41 1.54
N ALA A 226 -15.78 10.28 1.38
CA ALA A 226 -16.59 11.35 0.80
C ALA A 226 -16.54 12.62 1.66
N VAL A 227 -16.60 12.44 2.98
CA VAL A 227 -16.48 13.54 3.94
C VAL A 227 -15.07 14.16 3.90
N SER A 228 -14.00 13.35 3.90
CA SER A 228 -12.63 13.87 3.84
C SER A 228 -12.33 14.58 2.53
N ALA A 229 -12.80 14.06 1.39
CA ALA A 229 -12.71 14.73 0.09
C ALA A 229 -13.49 16.05 0.09
N GLY A 230 -14.70 16.07 0.65
CA GLY A 230 -15.50 17.29 0.81
C GLY A 230 -14.79 18.35 1.65
N ILE A 231 -14.19 17.95 2.78
CA ILE A 231 -13.40 18.86 3.63
C ILE A 231 -12.20 19.43 2.87
N LEU A 232 -11.47 18.59 2.12
CA LEU A 232 -10.33 19.04 1.32
C LEU A 232 -10.75 20.05 0.24
N ILE A 233 -11.85 19.80 -0.47
CA ILE A 233 -12.36 20.74 -1.49
C ILE A 233 -12.73 22.08 -0.86
N VAL A 234 -13.45 22.06 0.25
CA VAL A 234 -13.83 23.29 0.98
C VAL A 234 -12.58 24.02 1.47
N ALA A 235 -11.61 23.31 2.04
CA ALA A 235 -10.35 23.90 2.48
C ALA A 235 -9.57 24.52 1.31
N SER A 236 -9.49 23.84 0.15
CA SER A 236 -8.85 24.37 -1.05
C SER A 236 -9.54 25.62 -1.59
N ILE A 237 -10.87 25.67 -1.58
CA ILE A 237 -11.64 26.85 -1.99
C ILE A 237 -11.37 28.02 -1.04
N ILE A 238 -11.37 27.78 0.28
CA ILE A 238 -11.05 28.80 1.27
C ILE A 238 -9.63 29.33 1.08
N LEU A 239 -8.66 28.44 0.86
CA LEU A 239 -7.27 28.81 0.67
C LEU A 239 -7.05 29.57 -0.65
N TYR A 240 -7.80 29.25 -1.70
CA TYR A 240 -7.82 30.00 -2.96
C TYR A 240 -8.46 31.39 -2.83
N ILE A 241 -9.47 31.55 -1.98
CA ILE A 241 -10.11 32.86 -1.73
C ILE A 241 -9.22 33.76 -0.86
N ILE A 242 -8.41 33.17 0.03
CA ILE A 242 -7.51 33.89 0.94
C ILE A 242 -6.17 34.25 0.28
N SER A 243 -5.69 33.43 -0.68
CA SER A 243 -4.46 33.66 -1.44
C SER A 243 -4.62 34.67 -2.56
#